data_AF-A0A838XEP1-F1
#
_entry.id   AF-A0A838XEP1-F1
#
_cell.length_a   1.000
_cell.length_b   1.000
_cell.length_c   1.000
_cell.angle_alpha   90.00
_cell.angle_beta   90.00
_cell.angle_gamma   90.00
#
_symmetry.space_group_name_H-M   'P 1'
#
loop_
_entity.id
_entity.type
_entity.pdbx_description
1 polymer ?
#
loop_
_entity_poly.entity_id
_entity_poly.type
_entity_poly.pdbx_seq_one_letter_code
_entity_poly.pdbx_strand_id
1 'polypeptide(L)'
;MNEEKRFEWQAFRRARWGPVRVVVRDGLIEATVEDAVVELDVTDRRSAAERAANQWRSVFDDGVPVSLNGARVATVTTAQGSPGGLVRRKRHTITGDAGFVLPGMEYTGRSLPDLVTLRCDAGVLVASRRWASPINVAVTEWSIVREYDLIAPRVTKLAAPEHIALWAALKESQRS
;
A
#
# COMPACT_ATOMS: atom_id res chain seq x y z
N MET A 1 16.78 12.70 -16.06
CA MET A 1 17.28 11.43 -15.47
C MET A 1 16.08 10.51 -15.46
N ASN A 2 16.04 9.51 -16.34
CA ASN A 2 14.90 8.59 -16.42
C ASN A 2 14.90 7.78 -15.13
N GLU A 3 13.92 8.01 -14.25
CA GLU A 3 13.66 7.09 -13.15
C GLU A 3 13.26 5.75 -13.77
N GLU A 4 14.14 4.76 -13.65
CA GLU A 4 13.98 3.47 -14.30
C GLU A 4 12.83 2.73 -13.62
N LYS A 5 11.73 2.57 -14.36
CA LYS A 5 10.58 1.79 -13.93
C LYS A 5 11.05 0.36 -13.66
N ARG A 6 10.93 -0.08 -12.39
CA ARG A 6 11.29 -1.45 -11.97
C ARG A 6 10.30 -2.47 -12.52
N PHE A 7 9.01 -2.23 -12.30
CA PHE A 7 7.92 -3.05 -12.87
C PHE A 7 6.58 -2.31 -12.85
N GLU A 8 5.59 -2.86 -13.56
CA GLU A 8 4.19 -2.43 -13.51
C GLU A 8 3.29 -3.66 -13.59
N TRP A 9 2.20 -3.62 -12.83
CA TRP A 9 1.14 -4.61 -12.90
C TRP A 9 -0.24 -3.95 -12.91
N GLN A 10 -1.24 -4.69 -13.40
CA GLN A 10 -2.63 -4.27 -13.39
C GLN A 10 -3.52 -5.42 -12.94
N ALA A 11 -4.49 -5.14 -12.06
CA ALA A 11 -5.39 -6.14 -11.51
C ALA A 11 -6.84 -5.63 -11.42
N PHE A 12 -7.75 -6.55 -11.07
CA PHE A 12 -9.14 -6.28 -10.72
C PHE A 12 -9.98 -5.61 -11.82
N ARG A 13 -9.67 -5.87 -13.09
CA ARG A 13 -10.39 -5.31 -14.26
C ARG A 13 -11.92 -5.55 -14.25
N ARG A 14 -12.36 -6.63 -13.60
CA ARG A 14 -13.79 -7.00 -13.49
C ARG A 14 -14.46 -6.47 -12.21
N ALA A 15 -13.71 -5.86 -11.30
CA ALA A 15 -14.27 -5.22 -10.13
C ALA A 15 -14.93 -3.91 -10.54
N ARG A 16 -16.08 -3.57 -9.91
CA ARG A 16 -16.83 -2.34 -10.24
C ARG A 16 -16.07 -1.03 -10.00
N TRP A 17 -15.06 -1.08 -9.14
CA TRP A 17 -14.18 0.03 -8.76
C TRP A 17 -12.80 -0.08 -9.41
N GLY A 18 -12.55 -1.15 -10.16
CA GLY A 18 -11.28 -1.37 -10.84
C GLY A 18 -11.31 -0.81 -12.26
N PRO A 19 -10.19 -0.94 -13.00
CA PRO A 19 -8.96 -1.63 -12.62
C PRO A 19 -8.09 -0.83 -11.65
N VAL A 20 -7.18 -1.54 -10.97
CA VAL A 20 -6.02 -0.93 -10.29
C VAL A 20 -4.80 -1.14 -11.16
N ARG A 21 -4.03 -0.08 -11.37
CA ARG A 21 -2.69 -0.13 -11.97
C ARG A 21 -1.67 0.26 -10.91
N VAL A 22 -0.57 -0.46 -10.80
CA VAL A 22 0.54 -0.08 -9.90
C VAL A 22 1.83 -0.03 -10.70
N VAL A 23 2.58 1.04 -10.52
CA VAL A 23 3.91 1.26 -11.12
C VAL A 23 4.91 1.44 -9.98
N VAL A 24 5.96 0.63 -9.98
CA VAL A 24 7.03 0.71 -8.99
C VAL A 24 8.29 1.24 -9.67
N ARG A 25 8.82 2.32 -9.11
CA ARG A 25 10.10 2.96 -9.48
C ARG A 25 11.02 2.92 -8.28
N ASP A 26 12.27 3.36 -8.45
CA ASP A 26 13.19 3.44 -7.32
C ASP A 26 12.71 4.49 -6.31
N GLY A 27 12.41 4.05 -5.08
CA GLY A 27 11.92 4.94 -4.01
C GLY A 27 10.48 5.46 -4.16
N LEU A 28 9.75 5.07 -5.22
CA LEU A 28 8.39 5.57 -5.48
C LEU A 28 7.44 4.44 -5.90
N ILE A 29 6.26 4.41 -5.29
CA ILE A 29 5.17 3.50 -5.67
C ILE A 29 3.96 4.34 -6.06
N GLU A 30 3.51 4.17 -7.30
CA GLU A 30 2.33 4.84 -7.84
C GLU A 30 1.20 3.82 -8.03
N ALA A 31 0.01 4.15 -7.56
CA ALA A 31 -1.20 3.36 -7.78
C ALA A 31 -2.29 4.24 -8.40
N THR A 32 -2.94 3.74 -9.44
CA THR A 32 -4.01 4.43 -10.16
C THR A 32 -5.30 3.64 -10.09
N VAL A 33 -6.39 4.32 -9.74
CA VAL A 33 -7.77 3.82 -9.79
C VAL A 33 -8.64 4.95 -10.33
N GLU A 34 -9.35 4.71 -11.44
CA GLU A 34 -10.07 5.78 -12.16
C GLU A 34 -9.15 6.99 -12.40
N ASP A 35 -9.56 8.18 -11.98
CA ASP A 35 -8.79 9.43 -12.09
C ASP A 35 -7.91 9.72 -10.87
N ALA A 36 -7.89 8.82 -9.87
CA ALA A 36 -7.08 8.98 -8.67
C ALA A 36 -5.71 8.32 -8.81
N VAL A 37 -4.66 9.14 -8.77
CA VAL A 37 -3.25 8.70 -8.76
C VAL A 37 -2.67 8.94 -7.37
N VAL A 38 -2.41 7.87 -6.64
CA VAL A 38 -1.74 7.92 -5.33
C VAL A 38 -0.28 7.54 -5.48
N GLU A 39 0.60 8.36 -4.94
CA GLU A 39 2.04 8.12 -4.92
C GLU A 39 2.55 8.00 -3.49
N LEU A 40 3.39 7.01 -3.22
CA LEU A 40 4.12 6.83 -1.98
C LEU A 40 5.61 7.02 -2.24
N ASP A 41 6.20 8.02 -1.60
CA ASP A 41 7.64 8.23 -1.59
C ASP A 41 8.27 7.42 -0.45
N VAL A 42 8.72 6.22 -0.79
CA VAL A 42 9.36 5.26 0.11
C VAL A 42 10.89 5.34 0.06
N THR A 43 11.43 6.44 -0.46
CA THR A 43 12.88 6.66 -0.56
C THR A 43 13.51 6.70 0.82
N ASP A 44 14.44 5.76 1.09
CA ASP A 44 15.22 5.77 2.31
C ASP A 44 16.30 6.86 2.22
N ARG A 45 16.04 7.99 2.87
CA ARG A 45 16.91 9.18 2.89
C ARG A 45 18.04 9.08 3.91
N ARG A 46 18.13 7.98 4.67
CA ARG A 46 19.19 7.78 5.66
C ARG A 46 20.54 7.57 4.97
N SER A 47 21.59 8.07 5.63
CA SER A 47 22.96 7.84 5.20
C SER A 47 23.30 6.33 5.20
N ALA A 48 24.33 5.94 4.45
CA ALA A 48 24.79 4.55 4.42
C ALA A 48 25.22 4.05 5.82
N ALA A 49 25.82 4.93 6.64
CA ALA A 49 26.22 4.62 8.00
C ALA A 49 25.01 4.35 8.91
N GLU A 50 23.97 5.18 8.83
CA GLU A 50 22.73 4.97 9.59
C GLU A 50 21.98 3.70 9.16
N ARG A 51 21.98 3.40 7.85
CA ARG A 51 21.41 2.14 7.33
C ARG A 51 22.18 0.92 7.82
N ALA A 52 23.51 0.98 7.85
CA ALA A 52 24.34 -0.10 8.38
C ALA A 52 24.13 -0.31 9.89
N ALA A 53 23.96 0.78 10.66
CA ALA A 53 23.71 0.71 12.09
C ALA A 53 22.33 0.14 12.44
N ASN A 54 21.31 0.36 11.59
CA ASN A 54 19.97 -0.18 11.80
C ASN A 54 19.27 -0.55 10.49
N GLN A 55 19.65 -1.71 9.94
CA GLN A 55 19.15 -2.22 8.65
C GLN A 55 17.66 -2.62 8.69
N TRP A 56 17.10 -2.82 9.88
CA TRP A 56 15.71 -3.30 10.06
C TRP A 56 14.70 -2.18 10.31
N ARG A 57 15.17 -0.94 10.53
CA ARG A 57 14.31 0.23 10.68
C ARG A 57 13.56 0.51 9.39
N SER A 58 12.27 0.76 9.50
CA SER A 58 11.39 1.00 8.36
C SER A 58 11.41 2.47 7.98
N VAL A 59 11.34 2.79 6.69
CA VAL A 59 11.14 4.18 6.22
C VAL A 59 9.84 4.79 6.75
N PHE A 60 8.84 3.96 7.08
CA PHE A 60 7.61 4.38 7.73
C PHE A 60 7.83 4.89 9.16
N ASP A 61 8.96 4.55 9.80
CA ASP A 61 9.31 5.08 11.13
C ASP A 61 9.76 6.56 11.03
N ASP A 62 10.21 7.00 9.86
CA ASP A 62 10.57 8.40 9.55
C ASP A 62 9.42 9.18 8.86
N GLY A 63 8.37 8.47 8.43
CA GLY A 63 7.22 9.02 7.75
C GLY A 63 7.36 8.98 6.22
N VAL A 64 6.39 8.34 5.58
CA VAL A 64 6.29 8.20 4.12
C VAL A 64 5.29 9.23 3.58
N PRO A 65 5.72 10.21 2.77
CA PRO A 65 4.82 11.14 2.10
C PRO A 65 3.85 10.43 1.15
N VAL A 66 2.61 10.91 1.13
CA VAL A 66 1.58 10.49 0.18
C VAL A 66 1.17 11.68 -0.67
N SER A 67 1.21 11.51 -1.98
CA SER A 67 0.65 12.48 -2.93
C SER A 67 -0.60 11.92 -3.60
N LEU A 68 -1.57 12.79 -3.85
CA LEU A 68 -2.75 12.53 -4.67
C LEU A 68 -2.68 13.48 -5.86
N ASN A 69 -2.67 12.93 -7.07
CA ASN A 69 -2.61 13.67 -8.33
C ASN A 69 -1.48 14.73 -8.34
N GLY A 70 -0.31 14.35 -7.81
CA GLY A 70 0.89 15.19 -7.72
C GLY A 70 0.93 16.18 -6.55
N ALA A 71 -0.15 16.33 -5.78
CA ALA A 71 -0.18 17.17 -4.58
C ALA A 71 0.03 16.33 -3.32
N ARG A 72 0.95 16.75 -2.44
CA ARG A 72 1.15 16.06 -1.15
C ARG A 72 -0.07 16.28 -0.25
N VAL A 73 -0.75 15.19 0.11
CA VAL A 73 -1.99 15.22 0.91
C VAL A 73 -1.86 14.53 2.26
N ALA A 74 -0.92 13.59 2.43
CA ALA A 74 -0.78 12.87 3.69
C ALA A 74 0.65 12.41 3.97
N THR A 75 0.85 11.87 5.17
CA THR A 75 2.04 11.16 5.60
C THR A 75 1.62 9.90 6.36
N VAL A 76 2.26 8.77 6.04
CA VAL A 76 2.06 7.48 6.70
C VAL A 76 3.21 7.22 7.66
N THR A 77 2.90 6.93 8.92
CA THR A 77 3.90 6.64 9.95
C THR A 77 3.62 5.30 10.61
N THR A 78 4.65 4.55 11.00
CA THR A 78 4.48 3.37 11.86
C THR A 78 3.92 3.81 13.20
N ALA A 79 2.81 3.21 13.64
CA ALA A 79 2.24 3.51 14.95
C ALA A 79 3.20 3.06 16.07
N GLN A 80 3.28 3.86 17.14
CA GLN A 80 4.09 3.52 18.30
C GLN A 80 3.69 2.16 18.89
N GLY A 81 4.69 1.36 19.27
CA GLY A 81 4.47 0.01 19.82
C GLY A 81 4.00 -1.03 18.81
N SER A 82 3.95 -0.70 17.51
CA SER A 82 3.63 -1.67 16.46
C SER A 82 4.70 -2.77 16.43
N PRO A 83 4.32 -4.06 16.56
CA PRO A 83 5.30 -5.14 16.61
C PRO A 83 6.06 -5.30 15.29
N GLY A 84 7.37 -5.52 15.36
CA GLY A 84 8.19 -5.93 14.22
C GLY A 84 8.03 -7.42 13.86
N GLY A 85 8.27 -7.77 12.60
CA GLY A 85 8.34 -9.17 12.12
C GLY A 85 7.29 -9.52 11.04
N LEU A 86 7.62 -10.52 10.21
CA LEU A 86 6.85 -10.90 9.01
C LEU A 86 5.44 -11.44 9.31
N VAL A 87 5.29 -12.14 10.44
CA VAL A 87 4.02 -12.74 10.88
C VAL A 87 3.22 -11.82 11.81
N ARG A 88 3.84 -10.73 12.27
CA ARG A 88 3.19 -9.77 13.15
C ARG A 88 2.48 -8.71 12.34
N ARG A 89 1.35 -8.27 12.89
CA ARG A 89 0.54 -7.23 12.29
C ARG A 89 1.16 -5.87 12.63
N LYS A 90 1.63 -5.16 11.61
CA LYS A 90 2.08 -3.79 11.73
C LYS A 90 0.91 -2.82 11.54
N ARG A 91 0.88 -1.77 12.35
CA ARG A 91 -0.08 -0.68 12.24
C ARG A 91 0.64 0.60 11.82
N HIS A 92 0.02 1.32 10.90
CA HIS A 92 0.47 2.60 10.42
C HIS A 92 -0.67 3.61 10.55
N THR A 93 -0.34 4.80 11.03
CA THR A 93 -1.26 5.93 11.14
C THR A 93 -1.09 6.82 9.93
N ILE A 94 -2.20 7.30 9.38
CA ILE A 94 -2.22 8.19 8.22
C ILE A 94 -2.71 9.55 8.71
N THR A 95 -1.94 10.60 8.47
CA THR A 95 -2.25 11.98 8.88
C THR A 95 -2.06 12.93 7.72
N GLY A 96 -2.89 13.97 7.61
CA GLY A 96 -2.85 14.85 6.45
C GLY A 96 -4.12 15.67 6.27
N ASP A 97 -4.36 16.06 5.02
CA ASP A 97 -5.51 16.83 4.56
C ASP A 97 -6.83 16.07 4.87
N ALA A 98 -7.79 16.76 5.45
CA ALA A 98 -9.10 16.21 5.82
C ALA A 98 -9.96 15.79 4.61
N GLY A 99 -9.66 16.29 3.40
CA GLY A 99 -10.32 15.87 2.16
C GLY A 99 -9.89 14.48 1.68
N PHE A 100 -8.73 13.99 2.12
CA PHE A 100 -8.19 12.67 1.78
C PHE A 100 -8.14 11.73 3.00
N VAL A 101 -7.71 12.25 4.14
CA VAL A 101 -7.53 11.48 5.37
C VAL A 101 -8.81 11.52 6.20
N LEU A 102 -9.55 10.41 6.19
CA LEU A 102 -10.72 10.24 7.05
C LEU A 102 -10.34 10.19 8.55
N PRO A 103 -11.23 10.56 9.48
CA PRO A 103 -10.96 10.44 10.91
C PRO A 103 -10.56 9.02 11.32
N GLY A 104 -9.46 8.92 12.09
CA GLY A 104 -8.91 7.64 12.55
C GLY A 104 -8.40 6.72 11.43
N MET A 105 -8.06 7.28 10.27
CA MET A 105 -7.55 6.50 9.15
C MET A 105 -6.25 5.80 9.51
N GLU A 106 -6.27 4.48 9.36
CA GLU A 106 -5.12 3.64 9.63
C GLU A 106 -5.00 2.52 8.62
N TYR A 107 -3.75 2.13 8.42
CA TYR A 107 -3.37 1.01 7.62
C TYR A 107 -2.78 -0.08 8.52
N THR A 108 -3.23 -1.30 8.31
CA THR A 108 -2.78 -2.45 9.07
C THR A 108 -2.37 -3.54 8.09
N GLY A 109 -1.14 -4.02 8.18
CA GLY A 109 -0.66 -5.08 7.29
C GLY A 109 0.16 -6.14 8.00
N ARG A 110 0.24 -7.31 7.38
CA ARG A 110 1.06 -8.45 7.80
C ARG A 110 1.60 -9.11 6.54
N SER A 111 2.91 -9.32 6.47
CA SER A 111 3.56 -9.88 5.29
C SER A 111 3.24 -11.37 5.09
N LEU A 112 3.14 -12.16 6.16
CA LEU A 112 2.89 -13.61 6.06
C LEU A 112 1.77 -14.13 6.99
N PRO A 113 0.68 -14.68 6.41
CA PRO A 113 0.24 -14.47 5.03
C PRO A 113 -0.14 -13.00 4.80
N ASP A 114 0.02 -12.55 3.55
CA ASP A 114 -0.24 -11.17 3.10
C ASP A 114 -1.70 -10.79 3.39
N LEU A 115 -1.89 -9.99 4.44
CA LEU A 115 -3.18 -9.50 4.91
C LEU A 115 -3.10 -8.02 5.23
N VAL A 116 -3.85 -7.25 4.46
CA VAL A 116 -3.80 -5.80 4.50
C VAL A 116 -5.20 -5.23 4.70
N THR A 117 -5.32 -4.18 5.50
CA THR A 117 -6.60 -3.50 5.76
C THR A 117 -6.35 -2.01 5.89
N LEU A 118 -7.10 -1.23 5.12
CA LEU A 118 -7.26 0.20 5.27
C LEU A 118 -8.63 0.48 5.91
N ARG A 119 -8.65 1.21 7.02
CA ARG A 119 -9.88 1.55 7.74
C ARG A 119 -9.83 2.99 8.24
N CYS A 120 -10.99 3.50 8.64
CA CYS A 120 -11.16 4.73 9.40
C CYS A 120 -12.11 4.46 10.59
N ASP A 121 -12.47 5.50 11.33
CA ASP A 121 -13.40 5.40 12.46
C ASP A 121 -14.80 4.92 12.03
N ALA A 122 -15.23 5.25 10.82
CA ALA A 122 -16.51 4.80 10.25
C ALA A 122 -16.49 3.33 9.80
N GLY A 123 -15.32 2.68 9.76
CA GLY A 123 -15.17 1.26 9.47
C GLY A 123 -14.11 0.95 8.41
N VAL A 124 -14.17 -0.27 7.87
CA VAL A 124 -13.22 -0.75 6.85
C VAL A 124 -13.51 -0.10 5.50
N LEU A 125 -12.47 0.43 4.86
CA LEU A 125 -12.53 0.94 3.49
C LEU A 125 -12.19 -0.19 2.52
N VAL A 126 -11.00 -0.78 2.68
CA VAL A 126 -10.47 -1.82 1.80
C VAL A 126 -9.76 -2.89 2.63
N ALA A 127 -10.04 -4.17 2.37
CA ALA A 127 -9.40 -5.27 3.08
C ALA A 127 -9.12 -6.49 2.20
N SER A 128 -7.93 -7.07 2.35
CA SER A 128 -7.59 -8.38 1.82
C SER A 128 -8.54 -9.45 2.35
N ARG A 129 -8.89 -10.42 1.50
CA ARG A 129 -9.70 -11.58 1.90
C ARG A 129 -8.79 -12.67 2.46
N ARG A 130 -8.99 -13.07 3.73
CA ARG A 130 -8.12 -14.05 4.40
C ARG A 130 -8.01 -15.38 3.65
N TRP A 131 -9.13 -15.89 3.15
CA TRP A 131 -9.18 -17.14 2.37
C TRP A 131 -8.50 -17.02 1.00
N ALA A 132 -8.41 -15.81 0.45
CA ALA A 132 -7.82 -15.57 -0.85
C ALA A 132 -6.30 -15.37 -0.79
N SER A 133 -5.73 -15.11 0.39
CA SER A 133 -4.30 -14.84 0.54
C SER A 133 -3.43 -15.99 0.01
N PRO A 134 -3.67 -17.27 0.33
CA PRO A 134 -2.90 -18.38 -0.24
C PRO A 134 -3.04 -18.51 -1.77
N ILE A 135 -4.24 -18.27 -2.31
CA ILE A 135 -4.51 -18.32 -3.75
C ILE A 135 -3.76 -17.19 -4.46
N ASN A 136 -3.83 -15.97 -3.92
CA ASN A 136 -3.14 -14.81 -4.48
C ASN A 136 -1.63 -14.99 -4.44
N VAL A 137 -1.07 -15.59 -3.37
CA VAL A 137 0.36 -15.94 -3.30
C VAL A 137 0.71 -16.94 -4.41
N ALA A 138 -0.07 -18.03 -4.54
CA ALA A 138 0.15 -19.02 -5.59
C ALA A 138 0.05 -18.43 -7.01
N VAL A 139 -0.90 -17.54 -7.26
CA VAL A 139 -1.04 -16.83 -8.55
C VAL A 139 0.19 -15.94 -8.82
N THR A 140 0.67 -15.24 -7.80
CA THR A 140 1.84 -14.34 -7.94
C THR A 140 3.13 -15.14 -8.16
N GLU A 141 3.30 -16.28 -7.49
CA GLU A 141 4.52 -17.11 -7.57
C GLU A 141 4.57 -18.04 -8.79
N TRP A 142 3.44 -18.64 -9.19
CA TRP A 142 3.43 -19.75 -10.16
C TRP A 142 3.02 -19.35 -11.58
N SER A 143 2.66 -18.09 -11.84
CA SER A 143 2.56 -17.48 -13.18
C SER A 143 1.74 -18.25 -14.26
N ILE A 144 0.82 -19.16 -13.90
CA ILE A 144 -0.05 -19.83 -14.91
C ILE A 144 -1.23 -18.95 -15.30
N VAL A 145 -1.65 -18.05 -14.41
CA VAL A 145 -2.67 -17.05 -14.65
C VAL A 145 -2.00 -15.72 -14.40
N ARG A 146 -1.79 -14.96 -15.49
CA ARG A 146 -1.22 -13.60 -15.47
C ARG A 146 -1.79 -12.80 -14.27
N GLU A 147 -1.01 -11.88 -13.70
CA GLU A 147 -1.33 -10.95 -12.59
C GLU A 147 -2.76 -10.32 -12.60
N TYR A 148 -3.46 -10.45 -13.74
CA TYR A 148 -4.82 -10.06 -14.05
C TYR A 148 -5.94 -10.77 -13.26
N ASP A 149 -5.73 -11.93 -12.62
CA ASP A 149 -6.79 -12.66 -11.87
C ASP A 149 -6.53 -12.77 -10.35
N LEU A 150 -5.92 -11.75 -9.76
CA LEU A 150 -5.92 -11.63 -8.30
C LEU A 150 -7.36 -11.51 -7.78
N ILE A 151 -7.67 -12.26 -6.71
CA ILE A 151 -8.96 -12.13 -6.04
C ILE A 151 -9.05 -10.75 -5.43
N ALA A 152 -10.07 -10.01 -5.88
CA ALA A 152 -10.31 -8.64 -5.46
C ALA A 152 -10.47 -8.53 -3.93
N PRO A 153 -9.87 -7.50 -3.30
CA PRO A 153 -10.14 -7.18 -1.91
C PRO A 153 -11.63 -6.88 -1.71
N ARG A 154 -12.06 -6.90 -0.45
CA ARG A 154 -13.34 -6.32 -0.07
C ARG A 154 -13.18 -4.80 -0.07
N VAL A 155 -13.93 -4.13 -0.92
CA VAL A 155 -14.08 -2.67 -0.94
C VAL A 155 -15.48 -2.33 -0.46
N THR A 156 -15.61 -1.41 0.48
CA THR A 156 -16.91 -0.97 1.01
C THR A 156 -17.39 0.30 0.31
N LYS A 157 -18.67 0.64 0.47
CA LYS A 157 -19.25 1.88 -0.08
C LYS A 157 -18.66 3.17 0.48
N LEU A 158 -17.87 3.08 1.56
CA LEU A 158 -17.18 4.21 2.16
C LEU A 158 -15.85 4.50 1.46
N ALA A 159 -15.33 3.53 0.70
CA ALA A 159 -14.10 3.71 -0.05
C ALA A 159 -14.37 4.53 -1.32
N ALA A 160 -13.41 5.39 -1.62
CA ALA A 160 -13.33 6.18 -2.83
C ALA A 160 -12.11 5.69 -3.64
N PRO A 161 -11.99 6.01 -4.94
CA PRO A 161 -10.88 5.54 -5.77
C PRO A 161 -9.50 5.76 -5.14
N GLU A 162 -9.27 6.92 -4.54
CA GLU A 162 -8.04 7.29 -3.86
C GLU A 162 -7.72 6.42 -2.63
N HIS A 163 -8.75 5.92 -1.92
CA HIS A 163 -8.57 4.98 -0.81
C HIS A 163 -8.14 3.59 -1.31
N ILE A 164 -8.64 3.19 -2.48
CA ILE A 164 -8.29 1.91 -3.12
C ILE A 164 -6.86 1.98 -3.67
N ALA A 165 -6.52 3.08 -4.33
CA ALA A 165 -5.17 3.37 -4.80
C ALA A 165 -4.17 3.38 -3.64
N LEU A 166 -4.47 4.09 -2.54
CA LEU A 166 -3.63 4.09 -1.34
C LEU A 166 -3.44 2.70 -0.75
N TRP A 167 -4.52 1.90 -0.64
CA TRP A 167 -4.42 0.52 -0.17
C TRP A 167 -3.49 -0.32 -1.07
N ALA A 168 -3.57 -0.15 -2.39
CA ALA A 168 -2.74 -0.89 -3.34
C ALA A 168 -1.26 -0.50 -3.22
N ALA A 169 -0.96 0.80 -3.14
CA ALA A 169 0.40 1.30 -2.98
C ALA A 169 1.03 0.83 -1.64
N LEU A 170 0.28 0.91 -0.54
CA LEU A 170 0.75 0.45 0.78
C LEU A 170 0.91 -1.07 0.88
N LYS A 171 0.10 -1.83 0.12
CA LYS A 171 0.29 -3.28 0.00
C LYS A 171 1.58 -3.60 -0.75
N GLU A 172 1.86 -2.88 -1.84
CA GLU A 172 3.07 -3.08 -2.63
C GLU A 172 4.34 -2.74 -1.83
N SER A 173 4.28 -1.68 -1.00
CA SER A 173 5.40 -1.31 -0.13
C SER A 173 5.76 -2.36 0.94
N GLN A 174 4.90 -3.37 1.17
CA GLN A 174 5.21 -4.50 2.07
C GLN A 174 5.93 -5.66 1.38
N ARG A 175 5.95 -5.65 0.04
CA ARG A 175 6.58 -6.67 -0.81
C ARG A 175 7.96 -6.25 -1.30
N SER A 176 8.21 -4.93 -1.38
CA SER A 176 9.47 -4.32 -1.81
C SER A 176 10.54 -4.29 -0.71
#